data_AF-A0A495SBV4-F1
#
_entry.id   AF-A0A495SBV4-F1
#
_cell.length_a   1.000
_cell.length_b   1.000
_cell.length_c   1.000
_cell.angle_alpha   90.00
_cell.angle_beta   90.00
_cell.angle_gamma   90.00
#
_symmetry.space_group_name_H-M   'P 1'
#
loop_
_entity.id
_entity.type
_entity.pdbx_description
1 polymer ?
#
loop_
_entity_poly.entity_id
_entity_poly.type
_entity_poly.pdbx_seq_one_letter_code
_entity_poly.pdbx_strand_id
1 'polypeptide(L)' 'MKLLVINPFDIIVVAVMIIILYAVSIAILFKNKSTIWPYLALLFFPVIAPIGIIAGYFMTNKIKSPITK' A
#
# COMPACT_ATOMS: atom_id res chain seq x y z
N MET A 1 33.32 13.06 -3.37
CA MET A 1 31.99 12.82 -3.96
C MET A 1 31.85 11.33 -4.23
N LYS A 2 31.15 10.61 -3.35
CA LYS A 2 30.86 9.17 -3.52
C LYS A 2 29.59 9.08 -4.35
N LEU A 3 29.73 9.02 -5.67
CA LEU A 3 28.62 8.82 -6.61
C LEU A 3 27.86 7.57 -6.18
N LEU A 4 26.54 7.67 -6.22
CA LEU A 4 25.57 6.79 -5.59
C LEU A 4 25.97 5.31 -5.65
N VAL A 5 26.16 4.70 -4.47
CA VAL A 5 26.29 3.25 -4.27
C VAL A 5 24.90 2.61 -4.35
N ILE A 6 24.15 2.90 -5.41
CA ILE A 6 22.87 2.27 -5.70
C ILE A 6 23.02 1.64 -7.07
N ASN A 7 22.90 0.32 -7.12
CA ASN A 7 22.99 -0.44 -8.35
C ASN A 7 21.74 -0.14 -9.20
N PRO A 8 21.85 0.01 -10.54
CA PRO A 8 20.68 0.07 -11.42
C PRO A 8 19.63 -1.03 -11.15
N PHE A 9 20.07 -2.23 -10.77
CA PHE A 9 19.15 -3.31 -10.38
C PHE A 9 18.36 -2.99 -9.11
N ASP A 10 18.95 -2.31 -8.12
CA ASP A 10 18.25 -1.92 -6.88
C ASP A 10 17.09 -0.98 -7.19
N ILE A 11 17.28 -0.05 -8.14
CA ILE A 11 16.25 0.90 -8.58
C ILE A 11 15.06 0.15 -9.21
N ILE A 12 15.34 -0.84 -10.06
CA ILE A 12 14.30 -1.65 -10.71
C ILE A 12 13.52 -2.44 -9.66
N VAL A 13 14.22 -3.08 -8.72
CA VAL A 13 13.58 -3.85 -7.64
C VAL A 13 12.66 -2.96 -6.80
N VAL A 14 13.14 -1.79 -6.38
CA VAL A 14 12.33 -0.83 -5.62
C VAL A 14 11.12 -0.37 -6.42
N ALA A 15 11.27 -0.09 -7.72
CA ALA A 15 10.15 0.30 -8.58
C ALA A 15 9.08 -0.80 -8.66
N VAL A 16 9.49 -2.06 -8.85
CA VAL A 16 8.55 -3.21 -8.87
C VAL A 16 7.84 -3.36 -7.53
N MET A 17 8.55 -3.21 -6.40
CA MET A 17 7.94 -3.26 -5.07
C MET A 17 6.87 -2.19 -4.89
N ILE A 18 7.12 -0.95 -5.33
CA ILE A 18 6.14 0.14 -5.25
C ILE A 18 4.92 -0.17 -6.10
N ILE A 19 5.09 -0.69 -7.32
CA ILE A 19 3.97 -1.07 -8.19
C ILE A 19 3.09 -2.13 -7.52
N ILE A 20 3.70 -3.17 -6.96
CA ILE A 20 2.97 -4.24 -6.25
C ILE A 20 2.20 -3.65 -5.07
N LEU A 21 2.84 -2.78 -4.29
CA LEU A 21 2.23 -2.13 -3.12
C LEU A 21 0.98 -1.31 -3.50
N TYR A 22 1.05 -0.58 -4.61
CA TYR A 22 -0.09 0.15 -5.17
C TYR A 22 -1.19 -0.79 -5.66
N ALA A 23 -0.85 -1.81 -6.43
CA ALA A 23 -1.82 -2.76 -6.97
C ALA A 23 -2.61 -3.45 -5.85
N VAL A 24 -1.93 -3.89 -4.79
CA VAL A 24 -2.55 -4.49 -3.61
C VAL A 24 -3.48 -3.50 -2.91
N SER A 25 -3.05 -2.27 -2.71
CA SER A 25 -3.86 -1.23 -2.06
C SER A 25 -5.11 -0.90 -2.86
N ILE A 26 -4.98 -0.75 -4.17
CA ILE A 26 -6.10 -0.53 -5.09
C ILE A 26 -7.07 -1.72 -5.03
N ALA A 27 -6.58 -2.96 -5.08
CA ALA A 27 -7.41 -4.15 -4.99
C ALA A 27 -8.19 -4.20 -3.68
N ILE A 28 -7.58 -3.83 -2.56
CA ILE A 28 -8.24 -3.71 -1.25
C ILE A 28 -9.34 -2.65 -1.28
N LEU A 29 -9.06 -1.46 -1.82
CA LEU A 29 -10.05 -0.38 -1.88
C LEU A 29 -11.26 -0.76 -2.75
N PHE A 30 -11.02 -1.37 -3.91
CA PHE A 30 -12.07 -1.86 -4.80
C PHE A 30 -12.92 -2.95 -4.13
N LYS A 31 -12.26 -3.94 -3.50
CA LYS A 31 -12.95 -5.03 -2.81
C LYS A 31 -13.84 -4.53 -1.67
N ASN A 32 -13.41 -3.50 -0.94
CA ASN A 32 -14.16 -2.94 0.18
C ASN A 32 -15.14 -1.82 -0.24
N LYS A 33 -15.32 -1.56 -1.54
CA LYS A 33 -16.16 -0.47 -2.07
C LYS A 33 -15.86 0.87 -1.38
N SER A 34 -14.57 1.18 -1.24
CA SER A 34 -14.13 2.42 -0.57
C SER A 34 -14.58 3.67 -1.33
N THR A 35 -14.75 4.76 -0.59
CA THR A 35 -15.08 6.09 -1.15
C THR A 35 -13.89 6.65 -1.94
N ILE A 36 -14.03 7.82 -2.57
CA ILE A 36 -12.98 8.41 -3.41
C ILE A 36 -11.72 8.86 -2.62
N TRP A 37 -11.85 9.13 -1.33
CA TRP A 37 -10.77 9.69 -0.49
C TRP A 37 -9.50 8.84 -0.42
N PRO A 38 -9.56 7.51 -0.18
CA PRO A 38 -8.35 6.68 -0.13
C PRO A 38 -7.67 6.55 -1.50
N TYR A 39 -8.42 6.64 -2.60
CA TYR A 39 -7.83 6.69 -3.94
C TYR A 39 -7.09 8.01 -4.18
N LEU A 40 -7.61 9.12 -3.68
CA LEU A 40 -6.91 10.41 -3.71
C LEU A 40 -5.63 10.36 -2.88
N ALA A 41 -5.68 9.73 -1.69
CA ALA A 41 -4.51 9.54 -0.84
C ALA A 41 -3.41 8.73 -1.53
N LEU A 42 -3.77 7.72 -2.33
CA LEU A 42 -2.81 6.97 -3.15
C LEU A 42 -2.09 7.85 -4.19
N LEU A 43 -2.74 8.89 -4.72
CA LEU A 43 -2.12 9.77 -5.71
C LEU A 43 -1.11 10.73 -5.09
N PHE A 44 -1.40 11.25 -3.88
CA PHE A 44 -0.53 12.21 -3.19
C PHE A 44 0.56 11.58 -2.31
N PHE A 45 0.35 10.35 -1.82
CA PHE A 45 1.24 9.71 -0.86
C PHE A 45 1.66 8.30 -1.31
N PRO A 46 2.67 8.18 -2.19
CA PRO A 46 2.96 6.94 -2.90
C PRO A 46 3.48 5.77 -2.08
N VAL A 47 3.92 6.03 -0.85
CA VAL A 47 4.41 4.97 0.05
C VAL A 47 3.54 4.88 1.28
N ILE A 48 3.23 6.02 1.90
CA ILE A 48 2.51 6.08 3.17
C ILE A 48 1.04 5.66 3.02
N ALA A 49 0.34 6.11 1.97
CA ALA A 49 -1.07 5.76 1.79
C ALA A 49 -1.28 4.27 1.50
N PRO A 50 -0.54 3.61 0.58
CA PRO A 50 -0.63 2.17 0.39
C PRO A 50 -0.40 1.37 1.68
N ILE A 51 0.63 1.71 2.45
CA ILE A 51 0.93 1.06 3.73
C ILE A 51 -0.23 1.23 4.71
N GLY A 52 -0.76 2.45 4.86
CA GLY A 52 -1.88 2.74 5.74
C GLY A 52 -3.16 1.98 5.34
N ILE A 53 -3.46 1.90 4.05
CA ILE A 53 -4.62 1.14 3.52
C ILE A 53 -4.48 -0.34 3.83
N ILE A 54 -3.31 -0.93 3.55
CA ILE A 54 -3.05 -2.35 3.79
C ILE A 54 -3.11 -2.66 5.29
N ALA A 55 -2.42 -1.87 6.12
CA ALA A 55 -2.40 -2.04 7.56
C ALA A 55 -3.80 -1.89 8.17
N GLY A 56 -4.55 -0.85 7.78
CA GLY A 56 -5.91 -0.62 8.24
C GLY A 56 -6.88 -1.75 7.85
N TYR A 57 -6.72 -2.32 6.66
CA TYR A 57 -7.49 -3.48 6.23
C TYR A 57 -7.20 -4.71 7.10
N PHE A 58 -5.93 -5.02 7.38
CA PHE A 58 -5.58 -6.14 8.25
C PHE A 58 -6.05 -5.93 9.68
N MET A 59 -5.92 -4.71 10.22
CA MET A 59 -6.34 -4.38 11.57
C MET A 59 -7.85 -4.48 11.74
N THR A 60 -8.62 -3.95 10.78
CA THR A 60 -10.10 -4.06 10.77
C THR A 60 -10.56 -5.52 10.69
N ASN A 61 -9.90 -6.35 9.87
CA ASN A 61 -10.27 -7.76 9.74
C ASN A 61 -9.86 -8.60 10.96
N LYS A 62 -8.79 -8.24 11.66
CA LYS A 62 -8.42 -8.86 12.95
C LYS A 62 -9.47 -8.56 14.03
N ILE A 63 -10.03 -7.35 14.05
CA ILE A 63 -11.04 -6.93 15.02
C ILE A 63 -12.40 -7.62 14.77
N LYS A 64 -12.72 -7.99 13.51
CA LYS A 64 -13.94 -8.75 13.15
C LYS A 64 -13.86 -10.26 13.41
N SER A 65 -12.77 -10.77 13.99
CA SER A 65 -12.61 -12.19 14.37
C SER A 65 -13.52 -12.57 15.56
N PRO A 66 -14.06 -13.80 15.63
CA PRO A 66 -15.37 -14.11 16.23
C PRO A 66 -15.30 -14.37 17.74
N ILE A 67 -15.11 -13.33 18.55
CA ILE A 67 -15.27 -13.44 20.03
C ILE A 67 -16.59 -12.83 20.51
N THR A 68 -17.38 -12.22 19.62
CA THR A 68 -18.72 -11.72 19.95
C THR A 68 -19.75 -12.21 18.93
N LYS A 69 -20.23 -13.42 19.16
CA LYS A 69 -21.61 -13.82 18.90
C LYS A 69 -22.08 -14.71 20.03
#